data_AF-A0A2K8SKA4-F1
#
_entry.id   AF-A0A2K8SKA4-F1
#
_cell.length_a   1.000
_cell.length_b   1.000
_cell.length_c   1.000
_cell.angle_alpha   90.00
_cell.angle_beta   90.00
_cell.angle_gamma   90.00
#
_symmetry.space_group_name_H-M   'P 1'
#
loop_
_entity.id
_entity.type
_entity.pdbx_description
1 polymer ?
#
loop_
_entity_poly.entity_id
_entity_poly.type
_entity_poly.pdbx_seq_one_letter_code
_entity_poly.pdbx_strand_id
1 'polypeptide(L)' 'MTAQEALNLVDTLLCSTFGQRLNDVQSVVLLESWLGRTYAEIAVQISYEHDYIKQVGSHTISL' A
#
# COMPACT_ATOMS: atom_id res chain seq x y z
N MET A 1 1.46 4.77 17.62
CA MET A 1 1.77 3.98 16.41
C MET A 1 2.36 4.90 15.37
N THR A 2 3.58 4.62 14.97
CA THR A 2 4.26 5.25 13.84
C THR A 2 3.84 4.55 12.55
N ALA A 3 3.98 5.23 11.40
CA ALA A 3 3.64 4.66 10.10
C ALA A 3 4.47 3.39 9.79
N GLN A 4 5.70 3.31 10.31
CA GLN A 4 6.58 2.14 10.18
C GLN A 4 6.07 0.92 10.97
N GLU A 5 5.56 1.15 12.19
CA GLU A 5 4.96 0.08 13.00
C GLU A 5 3.68 -0.46 12.36
N ALA A 6 2.86 0.42 11.78
CA ALA A 6 1.66 0.03 11.05
C ALA A 6 2.01 -0.82 9.81
N LEU A 7 3.02 -0.39 9.04
CA LEU A 7 3.54 -1.18 7.91
C LEU A 7 4.05 -2.56 8.35
N ASN A 8 4.83 -2.63 9.42
CA ASN A 8 5.32 -3.91 9.94
C ASN A 8 4.18 -4.83 10.39
N LEU A 9 3.12 -4.26 10.97
CA LEU A 9 1.95 -5.04 11.39
C LEU A 9 1.21 -5.62 10.17
N VAL A 10 1.04 -4.80 9.13
CA VAL A 10 0.38 -5.23 7.89
C VAL A 10 1.25 -6.24 7.12
N ASP A 11 2.57 -6.04 7.02
CA ASP A 11 3.46 -7.02 6.39
C ASP A 11 3.47 -8.34 7.17
N THR A 12 3.44 -8.29 8.51
CA THR A 12 3.33 -9.50 9.35
C THR A 12 1.98 -10.19 9.16
N LEU A 13 0.88 -9.44 9.05
CA LEU A 13 -0.45 -9.98 8.83
C LEU A 13 -0.57 -10.62 7.45
N LEU A 14 -0.06 -9.96 6.41
CA LEU A 14 -0.06 -10.48 5.03
C LEU A 14 0.85 -11.70 4.89
N CYS A 15 2.03 -11.66 5.51
CA CYS A 15 2.96 -12.79 5.50
C CYS A 15 2.39 -14.01 6.26
N SER A 16 1.62 -13.79 7.33
CA SER A 16 1.00 -14.88 8.11
C SER A 16 -0.30 -15.40 7.51
N THR A 17 -1.09 -14.54 6.86
CA THR A 17 -2.43 -14.87 6.35
C THR A 17 -2.40 -15.35 4.89
N PHE A 18 -1.52 -14.77 4.07
CA PHE A 18 -1.45 -15.03 2.63
C PHE A 18 -0.09 -15.58 2.18
N GLY A 19 0.91 -15.65 3.06
CA GLY A 19 2.28 -16.03 2.68
C GLY A 19 2.94 -15.06 1.70
N GLN A 20 2.38 -13.85 1.56
CA GLN A 20 2.82 -12.81 0.64
C GLN A 20 3.31 -11.61 1.43
N ARG A 21 4.36 -10.95 0.93
CA ARG A 21 4.83 -9.67 1.45
C ARG A 21 4.44 -8.53 0.53
N LEU A 22 4.28 -7.34 1.10
CA LEU A 22 4.08 -6.14 0.31
C LEU A 22 5.34 -5.84 -0.49
N ASN A 23 5.19 -5.59 -1.79
CA ASN A 23 6.25 -4.97 -2.56
C ASN A 23 6.36 -3.46 -2.24
N ASP A 24 7.40 -2.81 -2.73
CA ASP A 24 7.67 -1.40 -2.43
C ASP A 24 6.49 -0.49 -2.82
N VAL A 25 5.87 -0.74 -3.98
CA VAL A 25 4.71 0.03 -4.45
C VAL A 25 3.50 -0.20 -3.55
N GLN A 26 3.18 -1.44 -3.22
CA GLN A 26 2.05 -1.78 -2.34
C GLN A 26 2.21 -1.15 -0.96
N SER A 27 3.43 -1.15 -0.42
CA SER A 27 3.76 -0.51 0.86
C SER A 27 3.52 0.99 0.83
N VAL A 28 3.96 1.67 -0.24
CA VAL A 28 3.73 3.12 -0.41
C VAL A 28 2.25 3.41 -0.61
N VAL A 29 1.55 2.65 -1.45
CA VAL A 29 0.11 2.84 -1.71
C VAL A 29 -0.68 2.68 -0.42
N LEU A 30 -0.40 1.67 0.39
CA LEU A 30 -1.05 1.46 1.67
C LEU A 30 -0.79 2.62 2.63
N LEU A 31 0.48 3.02 2.80
CA LEU A 31 0.87 4.06 3.75
C LEU A 31 0.29 5.42 3.36
N GLU A 32 0.40 5.82 2.10
CA GLU A 32 -0.13 7.10 1.63
C GLU A 32 -1.67 7.13 1.61
N SER A 33 -2.32 6.00 1.32
CA SER A 33 -3.77 5.87 1.46
C SER A 33 -4.20 6.01 2.93
N TRP A 34 -3.43 5.45 3.86
CA TRP A 34 -3.66 5.62 5.31
C TRP A 34 -3.48 7.08 5.74
N LEU A 35 -2.55 7.81 5.14
CA LEU A 35 -2.38 9.26 5.34
C LEU A 35 -3.50 10.10 4.69
N GLY A 36 -4.45 9.48 3.99
CA GLY A 36 -5.58 10.15 3.34
C GLY A 36 -5.28 10.68 1.94
N ARG A 37 -4.15 10.30 1.33
CA ARG A 37 -3.85 10.66 -0.05
C ARG A 37 -4.67 9.83 -1.03
N THR A 38 -5.01 10.45 -2.15
CA THR A 38 -5.70 9.79 -3.26
C THR A 38 -4.72 8.99 -4.12
N TYR A 39 -5.21 7.97 -4.82
CA TYR A 39 -4.40 7.20 -5.77
C TYR A 39 -3.78 8.06 -6.88
N ALA A 40 -4.39 9.20 -7.23
CA ALA A 40 -3.82 10.15 -8.18
C ALA A 40 -2.58 10.87 -7.63
N GLU A 41 -2.63 11.32 -6.37
CA GLU A 41 -1.50 11.95 -5.70
C GLU A 41 -0.35 10.97 -5.49
N ILE A 42 -0.67 9.72 -5.14
CA ILE A 42 0.30 8.65 -4.98
C ILE A 42 0.97 8.34 -6.32
N ALA A 43 0.19 8.17 -7.40
CA ALA A 43 0.70 7.94 -8.75
C ALA A 43 1.72 9.00 -9.19
N VAL A 44 1.43 10.28 -8.95
CA VAL A 44 2.37 11.38 -9.20
C VAL A 44 3.64 11.25 -8.33
N GLN A 45 3.49 10.93 -7.05
CA GLN A 45 4.61 10.85 -6.11
C GLN A 45 5.61 9.74 -6.45
N ILE A 46 5.14 8.59 -6.94
CA ILE A 46 5.99 7.46 -7.33
C ILE A 46 6.20 7.33 -8.84
N SER A 47 5.75 8.32 -9.63
CA SER A 47 5.87 8.34 -11.10
C SER A 47 5.30 7.11 -11.80
N TYR A 48 4.17 6.61 -11.28
CA TYR A 48 3.40 5.52 -11.86
C TYR A 48 2.10 6.04 -12.48
N GLU A 49 1.50 5.23 -13.35
CA GLU A 49 0.18 5.52 -13.90
C GLU A 49 -0.91 5.40 -12.82
N HIS A 50 -1.90 6.28 -12.89
CA HIS A 50 -3.02 6.29 -11.94
C HIS A 50 -3.76 4.94 -11.91
N ASP A 51 -4.03 4.37 -13.09
CA ASP A 51 -4.75 3.09 -13.21
C ASP A 51 -3.95 1.94 -12.58
N TYR A 52 -2.63 1.97 -12.69
CA TYR A 52 -1.76 0.99 -12.04
C TYR A 52 -1.84 1.10 -10.52
N ILE A 53 -1.75 2.31 -9.96
CA ILE A 53 -1.88 2.54 -8.51
C ILE A 53 -3.25 2.16 -7.98
N LYS A 54 -4.30 2.47 -8.73
CA LYS A 54 -5.67 2.06 -8.41
C LYS A 54 -5.81 0.54 -8.39
N GLN A 55 -5.23 -0.15 -9.36
CA GLN A 55 -5.23 -1.61 -9.41
C GLN A 55 -4.48 -2.20 -8.22
N VAL A 56 -3.28 -1.69 -7.91
CA VAL A 56 -2.50 -2.11 -6.73
C VAL A 56 -3.27 -1.86 -5.44
N GLY A 57 -3.82 -0.66 -5.24
CA GLY A 57 -4.61 -0.31 -4.07
C GLY A 57 -5.84 -1.21 -3.89
N SER A 58 -6.55 -1.52 -4.97
CA SER A 58 -7.69 -2.45 -4.93
C SER A 58 -7.29 -3.87 -4.53
N HIS A 59 -6.11 -4.33 -4.94
CA HIS A 59 -5.59 -5.65 -4.59
C HIS A 59 -5.04 -5.71 -3.15
N THR A 60 -4.59 -4.57 -2.62
CA THR A 60 -3.94 -4.47 -1.30
C THR A 60 -4.90 -4.15 -0.17
N ILE A 61 -5.91 -3.30 -0.38
CA ILE A 61 -6.84 -2.83 0.66
C ILE A 61 -8.12 -3.69 0.75
N SER A 62 -8.36 -4.57 -0.22
CA SER A 62 -9.54 -5.46 -0.23
C SER A 62 -9.39 -6.74 0.64
N LEU A 63 -8.40 -6.80 1.53
CA LEU A 63 -8.14 -7.90 2.47
C LEU A 63 -8.69 -7.58 3.86
#